data_AF-A0A0C9TZM0-F1
#
_entry.id   AF-A0A0C9TZM0-F1
#
_cell.length_a   1.000
_cell.length_b   1.000
_cell.length_c   1.000
_cell.angle_alpha   90.00
_cell.angle_beta   90.00
_cell.angle_gamma   90.00
#
_symmetry.space_group_name_H-M   'P 1'
#
loop_
_entity.id
_entity.type
_entity.pdbx_description
1 polymer ?
#
loop_
_entity_poly.entity_id
_entity_poly.type
_entity_poly.pdbx_seq_one_letter_code
_entity_poly.pdbx_strand_id
1 'polypeptide(L)'
;MTSHVQVGERRVLFIYALLAIGLELVVWLVPSLVGGAVSVSIIGVLLGPMYPITMNHAGRVLPAWLLTGSIGWIAGFGQAGSALLPFMTGTIASKSGIGALQPLLVAMMAFMTFLWALVPSKGTRRAD
;
A
#
# COMPACT_ATOMS: atom_id res chain seq x y z
N MET A 1 -8.40 17.74 -27.71
CA MET A 1 -9.59 17.68 -26.82
C MET A 1 -9.63 16.25 -26.28
N THR A 2 -8.92 15.90 -25.22
CA THR A 2 -8.88 16.52 -23.89
C THR A 2 -7.49 16.43 -23.23
N SER A 3 -6.98 17.59 -22.82
CA SER A 3 -5.82 17.76 -21.95
C SER A 3 -6.21 17.55 -20.48
N HIS A 4 -6.63 16.33 -20.11
CA HIS A 4 -6.87 15.97 -18.72
C HIS A 4 -5.63 15.29 -18.16
N VAL A 5 -4.91 16.05 -17.33
CA VAL A 5 -3.88 15.65 -16.37
C VAL A 5 -3.77 14.12 -16.23
N GLN A 6 -2.88 13.49 -17.00
CA GLN A 6 -2.43 12.14 -16.70
C GLN A 6 -1.59 12.24 -15.42
N VAL A 7 -2.24 12.28 -14.27
CA VAL A 7 -1.57 12.06 -12.99
C VAL A 7 -1.01 10.65 -13.11
N GLY A 8 0.30 10.53 -13.36
CA GLY A 8 0.92 9.22 -13.58
C GLY A 8 0.58 8.28 -12.43
N GLU A 9 0.36 7.00 -12.74
CA GLU A 9 -0.04 5.94 -11.79
C GLU A 9 0.75 6.00 -10.48
N ARG A 10 2.07 6.29 -10.59
CA ARG A 10 2.97 6.49 -9.45
C ARG A 10 2.56 7.64 -8.52
N ARG A 11 2.16 8.80 -9.05
CA ARG A 11 1.72 9.97 -8.26
C ARG A 11 0.39 9.69 -7.55
N VAL A 12 -0.55 9.03 -8.23
CA VAL A 12 -1.84 8.65 -7.62
C VAL A 12 -1.62 7.73 -6.42
N LEU A 13 -0.74 6.74 -6.58
CA LEU A 13 -0.39 5.82 -5.49
C LEU A 13 0.27 6.54 -4.29
N PHE A 14 1.16 7.51 -4.55
CA PHE A 14 1.73 8.33 -3.48
C PHE A 14 0.68 9.19 -2.76
N ILE A 15 -0.24 9.80 -3.50
CA ILE A 15 -1.31 10.61 -2.92
C ILE A 15 -2.21 9.74 -2.03
N TYR A 16 -2.62 8.58 -2.51
CA TYR A 16 -3.45 7.66 -1.71
C TYR A 16 -2.70 7.14 -0.49
N ALA A 17 -1.42 6.80 -0.60
CA ALA A 17 -0.61 6.36 0.53
C ALA A 17 -0.46 7.47 1.60
N LEU A 18 -0.17 8.71 1.19
CA LEU A 18 -0.04 9.83 2.12
C LEU A 18 -1.38 10.17 2.80
N LEU A 19 -2.49 10.13 2.07
CA LEU A 19 -3.82 10.34 2.64
C LEU A 19 -4.19 9.23 3.63
N ALA A 20 -3.88 7.97 3.30
CA ALA A 20 -4.12 6.83 4.19
C ALA A 20 -3.29 6.94 5.48
N ILE A 21 -2.00 7.30 5.39
CA ILE A 21 -1.15 7.53 6.56
C ILE A 21 -1.69 8.68 7.42
N GLY A 22 -2.14 9.77 6.81
CA GLY A 22 -2.74 10.90 7.52
C GLY A 22 -4.00 10.49 8.29
N LEU A 23 -4.88 9.70 7.68
CA LEU A 23 -6.08 9.16 8.33
C LEU A 23 -5.74 8.19 9.46
N GLU A 24 -4.73 7.32 9.26
CA GLU A 24 -4.28 6.37 10.28
C GLU A 24 -3.70 7.10 11.51
N LEU A 25 -2.99 8.21 11.31
CA LEU A 25 -2.55 9.07 12.41
C LEU A 25 -3.72 9.69 13.16
N VAL A 26 -4.81 10.06 12.48
CA VAL A 26 -6.04 10.54 13.14
C VAL A 26 -6.68 9.43 13.99
N VAL A 27 -6.73 8.20 13.48
CA VAL A 27 -7.19 7.03 14.24
C VAL A 27 -6.34 6.81 15.49
N TRP A 28 -5.04 7.07 15.40
CA TRP A 28 -4.12 6.93 16.52
C TRP A 28 -4.25 8.03 17.57
N LEU A 29 -4.38 9.29 17.16
CA LEU A 29 -4.43 10.44 18.07
C LEU A 29 -5.81 10.66 18.70
N VAL A 30 -6.89 10.21 18.04
CA VAL A 30 -8.26 10.45 18.49
C VAL A 30 -8.86 9.15 19.07
N PRO A 31 -9.00 9.02 20.40
CA PRO A 31 -9.62 7.86 21.02
C PRO A 31 -11.15 7.92 20.88
N SER A 32 -11.65 7.70 19.66
CA SER A 32 -13.08 7.66 19.32
C SER A 32 -13.39 6.43 18.48
N LEU A 33 -14.28 5.57 18.96
CA LEU A 33 -14.69 4.36 18.23
C LEU A 33 -15.34 4.70 16.88
N VAL A 34 -16.24 5.71 16.88
CA VAL A 34 -16.92 6.16 15.66
C VAL A 34 -15.95 6.85 14.72
N GLY A 35 -15.07 7.73 15.24
CA GLY A 35 -14.04 8.40 14.45
C GLY A 35 -13.06 7.42 13.81
N GLY A 36 -12.66 6.39 14.56
CA GLY A 36 -11.82 5.30 14.08
C GLY A 36 -12.50 4.49 12.98
N ALA A 37 -13.75 4.06 13.19
CA ALA A 37 -14.49 3.26 12.21
C ALA A 37 -14.70 4.01 10.88
N VAL A 38 -15.05 5.30 10.93
CA VAL A 38 -15.21 6.13 9.73
C VAL A 38 -13.88 6.31 9.01
N SER A 39 -12.81 6.62 9.74
CA SER A 39 -11.48 6.82 9.16
C SER A 39 -10.95 5.55 8.50
N VAL A 40 -11.06 4.40 9.17
CA VAL A 40 -10.67 3.08 8.61
C VAL A 40 -11.49 2.73 7.37
N SER A 41 -12.78 3.08 7.34
CA SER A 41 -13.62 2.88 6.15
C SER A 41 -13.12 3.70 4.96
N ILE A 42 -12.74 4.96 5.20
CA ILE A 42 -12.18 5.84 4.16
C ILE A 42 -10.81 5.31 3.69
N ILE A 43 -9.96 4.85 4.62
CA ILE A 43 -8.68 4.21 4.30
C ILE A 43 -8.94 3.01 3.37
N GLY A 44 -9.90 2.14 3.68
CA GLY A 44 -10.24 1.01 2.82
C GLY A 44 -10.65 1.42 1.40
N VAL A 45 -11.45 2.48 1.26
CA VAL A 45 -11.85 3.03 -0.05
C VAL A 45 -10.63 3.57 -0.83
N LEU A 46 -9.71 4.26 -0.15
CA LEU A 46 -8.49 4.80 -0.78
C LEU A 46 -7.51 3.70 -1.20
N LEU A 47 -7.39 2.65 -0.39
CA LEU A 47 -6.47 1.52 -0.64
C LEU A 47 -7.01 0.55 -1.70
N GLY A 48 -8.34 0.40 -1.82
CA GLY A 48 -8.99 -0.50 -2.79
C GLY A 48 -8.43 -0.45 -4.21
N PRO A 49 -8.30 0.72 -4.86
CA PRO A 49 -7.76 0.82 -6.21
C PRO A 49 -6.23 0.67 -6.30
N MET A 50 -5.48 0.65 -5.19
CA MET A 50 -4.02 0.61 -5.25
C MET A 50 -3.46 -0.67 -5.86
N TYR A 51 -4.05 -1.83 -5.56
CA TYR A 51 -3.62 -3.11 -6.11
C TYR A 51 -3.78 -3.18 -7.65
N PRO A 52 -4.96 -2.90 -8.24
CA PRO A 52 -5.10 -2.91 -9.70
C PRO A 52 -4.25 -1.84 -10.40
N ILE A 53 -4.07 -0.65 -9.81
CA ILE A 53 -3.18 0.38 -10.37
C ILE A 53 -1.73 -0.13 -10.39
N THR A 54 -1.27 -0.75 -9.31
CA THR A 54 0.09 -1.33 -9.21
C THR A 54 0.28 -2.46 -10.21
N MET A 55 -0.73 -3.30 -10.37
CA MET A 55 -0.72 -4.40 -11.34
C MET A 55 -0.65 -3.88 -12.79
N ASN A 56 -1.43 -2.85 -13.11
CA ASN A 56 -1.36 -2.18 -14.41
C ASN A 56 0.01 -1.54 -14.64
N HIS A 57 0.59 -0.93 -13.60
CA HIS A 57 1.92 -0.36 -13.65
C HIS A 57 3.01 -1.41 -13.90
N ALA A 58 2.93 -2.56 -13.22
CA ALA A 58 3.84 -3.68 -13.42
C ALA A 58 3.80 -4.19 -14.88
N GLY A 59 2.61 -4.30 -15.48
CA GLY A 59 2.45 -4.67 -16.89
C GLY A 59 3.02 -3.66 -17.88
N ARG A 60 3.19 -2.40 -17.49
CA ARG A 60 3.82 -1.35 -18.32
C ARG A 60 5.33 -1.28 -18.17
N VAL A 61 5.87 -1.69 -17.02
CA VAL A 61 7.30 -1.59 -16.69
C VAL A 61 8.05 -2.88 -17.05
N LEU A 62 7.41 -4.05 -16.90
CA LEU A 62 8.02 -5.35 -17.13
C LEU A 62 7.72 -5.88 -18.53
N PRO A 63 8.69 -6.55 -19.20
CA PRO A 63 8.41 -7.23 -20.45
C PRO A 63 7.51 -8.46 -20.22
N ALA A 64 6.67 -8.78 -21.21
CA ALA A 64 5.61 -9.78 -21.08
C ALA A 64 6.07 -11.17 -20.61
N TRP A 65 7.31 -11.57 -20.95
CA TRP A 65 7.88 -12.86 -20.55
C TRP A 65 8.29 -12.91 -19.06
N LEU A 66 8.62 -11.78 -18.44
CA LEU A 66 8.93 -11.67 -17.01
C LEU A 66 7.68 -11.40 -16.17
N LEU A 67 6.67 -10.77 -16.77
CA LEU A 67 5.48 -10.27 -16.07
C LEU A 67 4.79 -11.38 -15.26
N THR A 68 4.49 -12.53 -15.88
CA THR A 68 3.81 -13.65 -15.19
C THR A 68 4.60 -14.17 -13.98
N GLY A 69 5.93 -14.29 -14.11
CA GLY A 69 6.80 -14.70 -13.01
C GLY A 69 6.85 -13.67 -11.87
N SER A 70 6.96 -12.38 -12.22
CA SER A 70 6.95 -11.29 -11.24
C SER A 70 5.62 -11.20 -10.49
N ILE A 71 4.49 -11.40 -11.16
CA ILE A 71 3.16 -11.46 -10.54
C ILE A 71 3.08 -12.63 -9.56
N GLY A 72 3.60 -13.79 -9.92
CA GLY A 72 3.68 -14.95 -9.04
C GLY A 72 4.47 -14.64 -7.76
N TRP A 73 5.61 -13.96 -7.88
CA TRP A 73 6.37 -13.49 -6.71
C TRP A 73 5.62 -12.47 -5.86
N ILE A 74 4.97 -11.48 -6.48
CA ILE A 74 4.13 -10.49 -5.78
C ILE A 74 3.03 -11.21 -4.98
N ALA A 75 2.34 -12.16 -5.61
CA ALA A 75 1.31 -12.95 -4.96
C ALA A 75 1.87 -13.81 -3.81
N GLY A 76 3.02 -14.46 -4.01
CA GLY A 76 3.69 -15.24 -2.98
C GLY A 76 4.09 -14.41 -1.76
N PHE A 77 4.72 -13.25 -1.95
CA PHE A 77 5.03 -12.32 -0.87
C PHE A 77 3.76 -11.75 -0.20
N GLY A 78 2.72 -11.47 -0.98
CA GLY A 78 1.43 -11.02 -0.45
C GLY A 78 0.79 -12.05 0.47
N GLN A 79 0.78 -13.32 0.07
CA GLN A 79 0.27 -14.42 0.90
C GLN A 79 1.15 -14.65 2.14
N ALA A 80 2.47 -14.70 1.98
CA ALA A 80 3.39 -14.84 3.10
C ALA A 80 3.23 -13.72 4.14
N GLY A 81 3.11 -12.46 3.68
CA GLY A 81 2.80 -11.31 4.52
C GLY A 81 1.47 -11.47 5.25
N SER A 82 0.41 -11.89 4.54
CA SER A 82 -0.91 -12.09 5.17
C SER A 82 -0.94 -13.16 6.27
N ALA A 83 -0.01 -14.11 6.27
CA ALA A 83 0.13 -15.09 7.35
C ALA A 83 1.03 -14.56 8.49
N LEU A 84 2.16 -13.94 8.15
CA LEU A 84 3.15 -13.47 9.11
C LEU A 84 2.66 -12.26 9.91
N LEU A 85 2.03 -11.29 9.23
CA LEU A 85 1.69 -10.01 9.83
C LEU A 85 0.62 -10.12 10.93
N PRO A 86 -0.49 -10.88 10.76
CA PRO A 86 -1.44 -11.09 11.86
C PRO A 86 -0.82 -11.82 13.05
N PHE A 87 0.11 -12.74 12.80
CA PHE A 87 0.82 -13.43 13.88
C PHE A 87 1.73 -12.47 14.66
N MET A 88 2.56 -11.69 13.97
CA MET A 88 3.39 -10.64 14.60
C MET A 88 2.52 -9.66 15.38
N THR A 89 1.46 -9.17 14.75
CA THR A 89 0.48 -8.25 15.34
C THR A 89 -0.14 -8.84 16.61
N GLY A 90 -0.57 -10.11 16.56
CA GLY A 90 -1.11 -10.83 17.70
C GLY A 90 -0.11 -10.95 18.85
N THR A 91 1.13 -11.34 18.57
CA THR A 91 2.17 -11.47 19.61
C THR A 91 2.52 -10.13 20.27
N ILE A 92 2.57 -9.04 19.50
CA ILE A 92 2.81 -7.68 20.01
C ILE A 92 1.62 -7.22 20.87
N ALA A 93 0.39 -7.44 20.39
CA ALA A 93 -0.83 -7.08 21.11
C ALA A 93 -0.95 -7.84 22.45
N SER A 94 -0.57 -9.13 22.49
CA SER A 94 -0.58 -9.92 23.71
C SER A 94 0.39 -9.40 24.78
N LYS A 95 1.50 -8.76 24.39
CA LYS A 95 2.53 -8.26 25.33
C LYS A 95 2.38 -6.78 25.68
N SER A 96 2.01 -5.95 24.71
CA SER A 96 2.03 -4.48 24.82
C SER A 96 0.62 -3.87 24.84
N GLY A 97 -0.42 -4.70 24.73
CA GLY A 97 -1.81 -4.26 24.63
C GLY A 97 -2.19 -3.76 23.23
N ILE A 98 -3.49 -3.49 23.05
CA ILE A 98 -4.10 -3.10 21.77
C ILE A 98 -3.53 -1.75 21.26
N GLY A 99 -3.05 -0.88 22.15
CA GLY A 99 -2.48 0.42 21.78
C GLY A 99 -1.22 0.35 20.93
N ALA A 100 -0.54 -0.80 20.87
CA ALA A 100 0.62 -1.01 20.00
C ALA A 100 0.26 -1.31 18.53
N LEU A 101 -1.03 -1.54 18.23
CA LEU A 101 -1.50 -1.85 16.88
C LEU A 101 -1.44 -0.65 15.95
N GLN A 102 -1.88 0.52 16.40
CA GLN A 102 -1.82 1.75 15.61
C GLN A 102 -0.39 2.11 15.16
N PRO A 103 0.63 2.18 16.03
CA PRO A 103 1.99 2.49 15.57
C PRO A 103 2.57 1.40 14.66
N LEU A 104 2.17 0.13 14.82
CA LEU A 104 2.53 -0.93 13.90
C LEU A 104 1.95 -0.69 12.50
N LEU A 105 0.66 -0.37 12.40
CA LEU A 105 -0.01 -0.09 11.12
C LEU A 105 0.61 1.11 10.39
N VAL A 106 0.90 2.19 11.12
CA VAL A 106 1.59 3.37 10.57
C VAL A 106 2.98 2.98 10.05
N ALA A 107 3.76 2.20 10.82
CA ALA A 107 5.08 1.73 10.39
C ALA A 107 5.01 0.86 9.12
N MET A 108 3.99 0.01 9.01
CA MET A 108 3.75 -0.82 7.83
C MET A 108 3.38 0.00 6.59
N MET A 109 2.50 0.99 6.72
CA MET A 109 2.15 1.89 5.63
C MET A 109 3.35 2.74 5.19
N ALA A 110 4.16 3.20 6.13
CA ALA A 110 5.39 3.93 5.83
C ALA A 110 6.39 3.04 5.07
N PHE A 111 6.55 1.78 5.50
CA PHE A 111 7.42 0.82 4.82
C PHE A 111 6.96 0.53 3.39
N MET A 112 5.66 0.31 3.18
CA MET A 112 5.08 0.16 1.83
C MET A 112 5.36 1.39 0.96
N THR A 113 5.16 2.59 1.51
CA THR A 113 5.39 3.85 0.80
C THR A 113 6.87 4.04 0.43
N PHE A 114 7.78 3.64 1.32
CA PHE A 114 9.22 3.65 1.07
C PHE A 114 9.61 2.67 -0.04
N LEU A 115 9.10 1.44 0.00
CA LEU A 115 9.31 0.46 -1.08
C LEU A 115 8.80 0.99 -2.42
N TRP A 116 7.65 1.67 -2.42
CA TRP A 116 7.11 2.32 -3.62
C TRP A 116 8.02 3.44 -4.16
N ALA A 117 8.73 4.15 -3.28
CA ALA A 117 9.72 5.15 -3.69
C ALA A 117 10.90 4.57 -4.46
N LEU A 118 11.28 3.33 -4.15
CA LEU A 118 12.35 2.61 -4.86
C LEU A 118 11.91 2.11 -6.24
N VAL A 119 10.60 2.02 -6.52
CA VAL A 119 10.09 1.57 -7.83
C VAL A 119 10.42 2.62 -8.91
N PRO A 120 11.18 2.25 -9.96
CA PRO A 120 11.58 3.16 -11.02
C PRO A 120 10.37 3.66 -11.83
N SER A 121 10.31 4.96 -12.08
CA SER A 121 9.20 5.62 -12.79
C SER A 121 9.23 5.47 -14.32
N LYS A 122 10.31 4.93 -14.89
CA LYS A 122 10.51 4.81 -16.33
C LYS A 122 10.68 3.33 -16.65
N GLY A 123 9.77 2.78 -17.45
CA GLY A 123 10.00 1.48 -18.07
C GLY A 123 11.30 1.56 -18.85
N THR A 124 12.26 0.70 -18.54
CA THR A 124 13.45 0.53 -19.36
C THR A 124 12.96 0.00 -20.70
N ARG A 125 12.68 0.91 -21.64
CA ARG A 125 12.49 0.58 -23.04
C ARG A 125 13.86 0.13 -23.54
N ARG A 126 14.19 -1.16 -23.30
CA ARG A 126 15.28 -1.80 -24.04
C ARG A 126 14.85 -1.82 -25.50
N ALA A 127 15.76 -1.31 -26.33
CA ALA A 127 15.59 -1.09 -27.74
C ALA A 127 16.31 -2.24 -28.43
N ASP A 128 15.80 -3.46 -28.27
CA ASP A 128 16.41 -4.66 -28.85
C ASP A 128 15.32 -5.64 -29.26
#